data_AF-A0A930HKM1-F1
#
_entry.id   AF-A0A930HKM1-F1
#
_cell.length_a   1.000
_cell.length_b   1.000
_cell.length_c   1.000
_cell.angle_alpha   90.00
_cell.angle_beta   90.00
_cell.angle_gamma   90.00
#
_symmetry.space_group_name_H-M   'P 1'
#
loop_
_entity.id
_entity.type
_entity.pdbx_description
1 polymer ?
#
loop_
_entity_poly.entity_id
_entity_poly.type
_entity_poly.pdbx_seq_one_letter_code
_entity_poly.pdbx_strand_id
1 'polypeptide(L)'
;MGFIRKYKCTTCSYEADIYEGKGFMGQTIEMVMCCDCNSIQPLVVGGVIGDAAPSFRTLIGRLCLNCGSENIIKWDGHFCPQCKGKMEDIGNREFWS
;
A
#
# COMPACT_ATOMS: atom_id res chain seq x y z
N MET A 1 13.13 10.88 0.73
CA MET A 1 13.00 10.67 -0.72
C MET A 1 12.09 9.49 -0.91
N GLY A 2 11.00 9.67 -1.64
CA GLY A 2 9.97 8.66 -1.87
C GLY A 2 10.13 8.00 -3.23
N PHE A 3 9.96 6.69 -3.30
CA PHE A 3 9.91 5.93 -4.55
C PHE A 3 8.62 5.10 -4.66
N ILE A 4 8.05 5.03 -5.85
CA ILE A 4 6.99 4.08 -6.20
C ILE A 4 7.68 2.94 -6.93
N ARG A 5 7.46 1.71 -6.45
CA ARG A 5 7.95 0.50 -7.09
C ARG A 5 6.79 -0.32 -7.59
N LYS A 6 6.89 -0.81 -8.82
CA LYS A 6 5.90 -1.75 -9.34
C LYS A 6 6.29 -3.17 -8.95
N TYR A 7 5.35 -3.88 -8.33
CA TYR A 7 5.48 -5.30 -8.02
C TYR A 7 4.52 -6.09 -8.90
N LYS A 8 4.95 -7.29 -9.30
CA LYS A 8 4.14 -8.23 -10.08
C LYS A 8 4.15 -9.61 -9.43
N CYS A 9 2.98 -10.23 -9.37
CA CYS A 9 2.87 -11.63 -8.98
C CYS A 9 3.35 -12.53 -10.11
N THR A 10 4.27 -13.44 -9.78
CA THR A 10 4.84 -14.39 -10.74
C THR A 10 3.85 -15.49 -11.17
N THR A 11 2.77 -15.70 -10.42
CA THR A 11 1.78 -16.75 -10.68
C THR A 11 0.55 -16.25 -11.45
N CYS A 12 -0.07 -15.16 -10.99
CA CYS A 12 -1.35 -14.67 -11.56
C CYS A 12 -1.22 -13.36 -12.35
N SER A 13 -0.02 -12.80 -12.47
CA SER A 13 0.25 -11.51 -13.13
C SER A 13 -0.44 -10.29 -12.50
N TYR A 14 -0.95 -10.40 -11.27
CA TYR A 14 -1.43 -9.24 -10.50
C TYR A 14 -0.30 -8.23 -10.30
N GLU A 15 -0.57 -6.95 -10.54
CA GLU A 15 0.39 -5.86 -10.39
C GLU A 15 -0.09 -4.88 -9.32
N ALA A 16 0.86 -4.32 -8.57
CA ALA A 16 0.58 -3.30 -7.56
C ALA A 16 1.73 -2.29 -7.46
N ASP A 17 1.38 -1.03 -7.26
CA ASP A 17 2.32 0.05 -7.01
C ASP A 17 2.54 0.20 -5.51
N ILE A 18 3.80 0.10 -5.09
CA ILE A 18 4.25 0.04 -3.70
C ILE A 18 5.01 1.32 -3.39
N TYR A 19 4.50 2.07 -2.43
CA TYR A 19 5.09 3.35 -2.02
C TYR A 19 6.11 3.12 -0.91
N GLU A 20 7.36 3.49 -1.17
CA GLU A 20 8.45 3.45 -0.20
C GLU A 20 8.94 4.85 0.15
N GLY A 21 9.38 5.02 1.38
CA GLY A 21 9.99 6.26 1.87
C GLY A 21 8.98 7.32 2.30
N LYS A 22 9.41 8.58 2.22
CA LYS A 22 8.59 9.74 2.57
C LYS A 22 8.39 10.61 1.33
N GLY A 23 7.13 10.86 0.99
CA GLY A 23 6.73 11.77 -0.08
C GLY A 23 6.58 13.22 0.39
N PHE A 24 5.85 14.01 -0.39
CA PHE A 24 5.72 15.45 -0.22
C PHE A 24 5.21 15.77 1.18
N MET A 25 5.76 16.81 1.80
CA MET A 25 5.34 17.24 3.14
C MET A 25 5.37 16.12 4.20
N GLY A 26 6.30 15.17 4.06
CA GLY A 26 6.51 14.09 5.03
C GLY A 26 5.44 13.00 5.00
N GLN A 27 4.64 12.91 3.94
CA GLN A 27 3.64 11.86 3.78
C GLN A 27 4.30 10.48 3.91
N THR A 28 3.70 9.65 4.76
CA THR A 28 4.10 8.26 4.99
C THR A 28 2.95 7.38 4.56
N ILE A 29 3.22 6.40 3.69
CA ILE A 29 2.21 5.47 3.15
C ILE A 29 2.54 4.08 3.64
N GLU A 30 1.51 3.38 4.13
CA GLU A 30 1.56 1.96 4.45
C GLU A 30 0.76 1.19 3.40
N MET A 31 1.38 0.16 2.84
CA MET A 31 0.68 -0.73 1.92
C MET A 31 -0.14 -1.73 2.73
N VAL A 32 -1.42 -1.83 2.43
CA VAL A 32 -2.32 -2.79 3.07
C VAL A 32 -2.95 -3.71 2.04
N MET A 33 -3.16 -4.95 2.45
CA MET A 33 -3.92 -5.95 1.72
C MET A 33 -5.34 -6.01 2.27
N CYS A 34 -6.35 -5.97 1.40
CA CYS A 34 -7.73 -6.26 1.76
C CYS A 34 -8.03 -7.73 1.54
N CYS A 35 -8.51 -8.43 2.57
CA CYS A 35 -8.81 -9.86 2.54
C CYS A 35 -10.11 -10.19 1.80
N ASP A 36 -10.99 -9.20 1.61
CA ASP A 36 -12.30 -9.42 0.99
C ASP A 36 -12.27 -9.21 -0.53
N CYS A 37 -11.63 -8.13 -1.00
CA CYS A 37 -11.48 -7.86 -2.44
C CYS A 37 -10.12 -8.25 -3.00
N ASN A 38 -9.26 -8.87 -2.19
CA ASN A 38 -7.95 -9.39 -2.60
C ASN A 38 -7.07 -8.36 -3.33
N SER A 39 -7.02 -7.12 -2.84
CA SER A 39 -6.22 -6.05 -3.43
C SER A 39 -5.22 -5.46 -2.46
N ILE A 40 -4.06 -5.05 -2.97
CA ILE A 40 -3.11 -4.19 -2.26
C ILE A 40 -3.47 -2.73 -2.56
N GLN A 41 -3.41 -1.87 -1.54
CA GLN A 41 -3.68 -0.44 -1.68
C GLN A 41 -2.83 0.40 -0.74
N PRO A 42 -2.49 1.64 -1.14
CA PRO A 42 -1.76 2.58 -0.31
C PRO A 42 -2.70 3.28 0.68
N LEU A 43 -2.36 3.27 1.98
CA LEU A 43 -3.02 4.10 2.98
C LEU A 43 -2.04 5.09 3.58
N VAL A 44 -2.40 6.38 3.57
CA VAL A 44 -1.61 7.43 4.19
C VAL A 44 -1.72 7.32 5.71
N VAL A 45 -0.58 7.19 6.39
CA VAL A 45 -0.47 7.06 7.85
C VAL A 45 0.33 8.20 8.51
N GLY A 46 0.58 9.31 7.80
CA GLY A 46 1.39 10.39 8.35
C GLY A 46 1.62 11.57 7.41
N GLY A 47 2.53 12.46 7.80
CA GLY A 47 2.76 13.75 7.16
C GLY A 47 1.67 14.77 7.50
N VAL A 48 1.58 15.84 6.71
CA VAL A 48 0.61 16.94 6.93
C VAL A 48 -0.85 16.45 7.07
N ILE A 49 -1.22 15.36 6.40
CA ILE A 49 -2.57 14.76 6.55
C ILE A 49 -2.73 14.17 7.96
N GLY A 50 -1.74 13.44 8.47
CA GLY A 50 -1.75 12.92 9.83
C GLY A 50 -1.70 14.02 10.90
N ASP A 51 -1.14 15.18 10.58
CA ASP A 51 -1.12 16.33 11.49
C ASP A 51 -2.45 17.08 11.52
N ALA A 52 -3.09 17.26 10.36
CA ALA A 52 -4.42 17.85 10.27
C ALA A 52 -5.53 16.91 10.77
N ALA A 53 -5.35 15.60 10.60
CA ALA A 53 -6.30 14.57 10.98
C ALA A 53 -5.58 13.42 11.71
N PRO A 54 -5.47 13.45 13.05
CA PRO A 54 -4.74 12.44 13.83
C PRO A 54 -5.21 11.00 13.64
N SER A 55 -6.46 10.78 13.22
CA SER A 55 -6.98 9.45 12.85
C SER A 55 -6.26 8.81 11.66
N PHE A 56 -5.61 9.62 10.82
CA PHE A 56 -4.76 9.18 9.71
C PHE A 56 -3.32 8.88 10.17
N ARG A 57 -3.03 8.80 11.47
CA ARG A 57 -1.69 8.38 11.95
C ARG A 57 -1.57 6.87 12.15
N THR A 58 -2.68 6.14 12.01
CA THR A 58 -2.72 4.68 12.25
C THR A 58 -3.61 3.99 11.22
N LEU A 59 -3.51 2.67 11.16
CA LEU A 59 -4.40 1.82 10.35
C LEU A 59 -5.73 1.48 11.07
N ILE A 60 -5.90 1.88 12.34
CA ILE A 60 -7.10 1.56 13.13
C ILE A 60 -8.31 2.28 12.56
N GLY A 61 -9.40 1.55 12.32
CA GLY A 61 -10.65 2.09 11.77
C GLY A 61 -10.55 2.52 10.31
N ARG A 62 -9.48 2.14 9.61
CA ARG A 62 -9.32 2.40 8.18
C ARG A 62 -10.07 1.35 7.37
N LEU A 63 -10.68 1.80 6.29
CA LEU A 63 -11.41 0.94 5.36
C LEU A 63 -10.62 0.77 4.07
N CYS A 64 -10.89 -0.33 3.38
CA CYS A 64 -10.45 -0.57 2.03
C CYS A 64 -10.99 0.53 1.10
N LEU A 65 -10.10 1.21 0.39
CA LEU A 65 -10.43 2.24 -0.59
C LEU A 65 -11.17 1.67 -1.81
N ASN A 66 -11.02 0.37 -2.07
CA ASN A 66 -11.66 -0.29 -3.21
C ASN A 66 -13.07 -0.82 -2.91
N CYS A 67 -13.28 -1.48 -1.76
CA CYS A 67 -14.54 -2.16 -1.43
C CYS A 67 -15.21 -1.71 -0.12
N GLY A 68 -14.58 -0.81 0.66
CA GLY A 68 -15.12 -0.33 1.93
C GLY A 68 -15.02 -1.31 3.11
N SER A 69 -14.43 -2.49 2.92
CA SER A 69 -14.23 -3.47 3.99
C SER A 69 -13.25 -2.98 5.07
N GLU A 70 -13.52 -3.34 6.32
CA GLU A 70 -12.61 -3.17 7.45
C GLU A 70 -11.57 -4.31 7.57
N ASN A 71 -11.72 -5.39 6.81
CA ASN A 71 -10.80 -6.53 6.79
C ASN A 71 -9.56 -6.20 5.95
N ILE A 72 -8.76 -5.27 6.46
CA ILE A 72 -7.47 -4.90 5.89
C ILE A 72 -6.35 -5.27 6.85
N ILE A 73 -5.23 -5.74 6.30
CA ILE A 73 -4.02 -6.06 7.06
C ILE A 73 -2.82 -5.40 6.39
N LYS A 74 -1.80 -5.03 7.18
CA LYS A 74 -0.55 -4.51 6.61
C LYS A 74 0.05 -5.56 5.68
N TRP A 75 0.38 -5.14 4.47
CA TRP A 75 0.99 -6.02 3.49
C TRP A 75 2.45 -6.29 3.87
N ASP A 76 2.85 -7.55 3.77
CA ASP A 76 4.17 -8.04 4.20
C ASP A 76 5.29 -7.83 3.17
N GLY A 77 4.97 -7.24 2.02
CA GLY A 77 5.93 -6.97 0.95
C GLY A 77 6.19 -8.15 0.00
N HIS A 78 5.57 -9.31 0.22
CA HIS A 78 5.95 -10.55 -0.47
C HIS A 78 4.79 -11.32 -1.08
N PHE A 79 3.61 -11.33 -0.45
CA PHE A 79 2.53 -12.24 -0.85
C PHE A 79 1.46 -11.58 -1.72
N CYS A 80 1.03 -12.28 -2.78
CA CYS A 80 -0.03 -11.83 -3.66
C CYS A 80 -1.40 -12.04 -3.01
N PRO A 81 -2.27 -11.00 -2.96
CA PRO A 81 -3.59 -11.13 -2.36
C PRO A 81 -4.54 -12.02 -3.17
N GLN A 82 -4.32 -12.15 -4.49
CA GLN A 82 -5.21 -12.88 -5.41
C GLN A 82 -4.98 -14.40 -5.38
N CYS A 83 -3.72 -14.83 -5.28
CA CYS A 83 -3.36 -16.25 -5.43
C CYS A 83 -2.41 -16.78 -4.36
N LYS A 84 -2.00 -15.95 -3.39
CA LYS A 84 -0.99 -16.26 -2.37
C LYS A 84 0.40 -16.60 -2.92
N GLY A 85 0.62 -16.37 -4.22
CA GLY A 85 1.92 -16.50 -4.87
C GLY A 85 2.88 -15.38 -4.46
N LYS A 86 4.15 -15.50 -4.88
CA LYS A 86 5.18 -14.50 -4.60
C LYS A 86 4.99 -13.26 -5.49
N MET A 87 5.19 -12.08 -4.92
CA MET A 87 5.31 -10.82 -5.64
C MET A 87 6.78 -10.42 -5.74
N GLU A 88 7.18 -9.95 -6.92
CA GLU A 88 8.54 -9.51 -7.20
C GLU A 88 8.54 -8.09 -7.76
N ASP A 89 9.52 -7.30 -7.32
CA ASP A 89 9.81 -5.97 -7.86
C ASP A 89 10.24 -6.13 -9.32
N ILE A 90 9.51 -5.51 -10.25
CA ILE A 90 9.85 -5.57 -11.68
C ILE A 90 10.88 -4.52 -12.09
N GLY A 91 11.47 -3.80 -11.14
CA GLY A 91 12.58 -2.88 -11.34
C GLY A 91 12.17 -1.50 -11.85
N ASN A 92 10.88 -1.25 -12.07
CA ASN A 92 10.39 0.08 -12.43
C ASN A 92 10.26 0.95 -11.17
N ARG A 93 11.00 2.05 -11.15
CA ARG A 93 11.05 3.00 -10.04
C ARG A 93 10.66 4.37 -10.52
N GLU A 94 9.55 4.86 -10.00
CA GLU A 94 9.10 6.23 -10.22
C GLU A 94 9.35 7.06 -8.96
N PHE A 95 9.73 8.32 -9.17
CA PHE A 95 9.89 9.23 -8.05
C PHE A 95 8.51 9.71 -7.60
N TRP A 96 8.23 9.65 -6.30
CA TRP A 96 7.09 10.39 -5.75
C TRP A 96 7.61 11.43 -4.78
N SER A 97 7.52 12.68 -5.24
CA SER A 97 7.91 13.87 -4.49
C SER A 97 6.79 14.38 -3.65
#